data_AF-A0A5P9HTI2-F1
#
_entry.id   AF-A0A5P9HTI2-F1
#
_cell.length_a   1.000
_cell.length_b   1.000
_cell.length_c   1.000
_cell.angle_alpha   90.00
_cell.angle_beta   90.00
_cell.angle_gamma   90.00
#
_symmetry.space_group_name_H-M   'P 1'
#
loop_
_entity.id
_entity.type
_entity.pdbx_description
1 polymer ?
#
loop_
_entity_poly.entity_id
_entity_poly.type
_entity_poly.pdbx_seq_one_letter_code
_entity_poly.pdbx_strand_id
1 'polypeptide(L)'
;MKKLFKEQKGFTLLEVLLSLTILSVVIIGMMSFFQNSFHYVNENEDKTIATQIARNVMNYVEKQSFNKFEGYLSHEVDSNENVHILSLDKTYCDKKVTIKKNSSSSDSTLDGIVLFDSIDRCLSILDPVINNEVYSSKTAISIFLVKYNDFETLSSLSELISKDDPSVSNLPSSIKELMMNDHENFSSLLQPNEYIRANLLKVYVVLDWKDNREDVVIQGVLSHETIR
;
A
#
# COMPACT_ATOMS: atom_id res chain seq x y z
N MET A 1 -41.34 8.88 69.44
CA MET A 1 -40.75 8.10 68.33
C MET A 1 -41.76 8.01 67.20
N LYS A 2 -41.58 8.78 66.13
CA LYS A 2 -42.48 8.84 64.97
C LYS A 2 -42.21 7.61 64.09
N LYS A 3 -43.22 6.75 63.89
CA LYS A 3 -43.15 5.55 63.04
C LYS A 3 -42.79 5.95 61.60
N LEU A 4 -41.63 5.48 61.13
CA LEU A 4 -41.14 5.58 59.75
C LEU A 4 -41.59 4.38 58.89
N PHE A 5 -42.79 3.85 59.09
CA PHE A 5 -43.31 2.80 58.21
C PHE A 5 -44.03 3.44 57.03
N LYS A 6 -43.23 3.74 56.00
CA LYS A 6 -43.66 4.16 54.66
C LYS A 6 -44.38 2.98 54.00
N GLU A 7 -45.59 3.20 53.49
CA GLU A 7 -46.32 2.20 52.69
C GLU A 7 -45.47 1.79 51.47
N GLN A 8 -45.03 0.54 51.42
CA GLN A 8 -44.38 -0.03 50.24
C GLN A 8 -45.45 -0.52 49.26
N LYS A 9 -45.97 0.39 48.43
CA LYS A 9 -46.70 -0.02 47.22
C LYS A 9 -45.68 -0.64 46.26
N GLY A 10 -45.74 -1.96 46.10
CA GLY A 10 -44.96 -2.67 45.08
C GLY A 10 -45.41 -2.29 43.66
N PHE A 11 -44.54 -2.50 42.68
CA PHE A 11 -44.87 -2.28 41.27
C PHE A 11 -45.93 -3.26 40.80
N THR A 12 -46.84 -2.79 39.95
CA THR A 12 -47.80 -3.69 39.29
C THR A 12 -47.10 -4.49 38.20
N LEU A 13 -47.60 -5.70 37.91
CA LEU A 13 -47.07 -6.54 36.83
C LEU A 13 -47.03 -5.78 35.48
N LEU A 14 -48.07 -4.98 35.22
CA LEU A 14 -48.20 -4.18 34.00
C LEU A 14 -47.10 -3.12 33.89
N GLU A 15 -46.77 -2.46 35.00
CA GLU A 15 -45.73 -1.42 35.05
C GLU A 15 -44.34 -2.00 34.79
N VAL A 16 -44.04 -3.16 35.40
CA VAL A 16 -42.78 -3.89 35.15
C VAL A 16 -42.70 -4.36 33.70
N LEU A 17 -43.78 -4.91 33.15
CA LEU A 17 -43.85 -5.35 31.75
C LEU A 17 -43.61 -4.18 30.81
N LEU A 18 -44.30 -3.05 31.03
CA LEU A 18 -44.15 -1.85 30.21
C LEU A 18 -42.71 -1.31 30.27
N SER A 19 -42.11 -1.21 31.46
CA SER A 19 -40.73 -0.76 31.60
C SER A 19 -39.73 -1.67 30.89
N LEU A 20 -39.90 -2.99 30.97
CA LEU A 20 -39.05 -3.96 30.27
C LEU A 20 -39.21 -3.87 28.75
N THR A 21 -40.43 -3.66 28.24
CA THR A 21 -40.66 -3.50 26.79
C THR A 21 -39.99 -2.23 26.26
N ILE A 22 -40.15 -1.09 26.96
CA ILE A 22 -39.51 0.17 26.57
C ILE A 22 -37.98 0.01 26.61
N LEU A 23 -37.44 -0.58 27.68
CA LEU A 23 -36.01 -0.84 27.79
C LEU A 23 -35.49 -1.73 26.66
N SER A 24 -36.23 -2.77 26.28
CA SER A 24 -35.84 -3.68 25.20
C SER A 24 -35.75 -2.97 23.85
N VAL A 25 -36.72 -2.09 23.54
CA VAL A 25 -36.69 -1.29 22.30
C VAL A 25 -35.46 -0.38 22.27
N VAL A 26 -35.12 0.26 23.39
CA VAL A 26 -33.93 1.12 23.50
C VAL A 26 -32.64 0.30 23.32
N ILE A 27 -32.53 -0.86 23.95
CA ILE A 27 -31.33 -1.72 23.85
C ILE A 27 -31.12 -2.20 22.41
N ILE A 28 -32.18 -2.62 21.71
CA ILE A 28 -32.07 -3.07 20.31
C ILE A 28 -31.59 -1.93 19.42
N GLY A 29 -32.13 -0.72 19.59
CA GLY A 29 -31.66 0.46 18.87
C GLY A 29 -30.18 0.75 19.13
N MET A 30 -29.76 0.67 20.39
CA MET A 30 -28.36 0.90 20.80
C MET A 30 -27.40 -0.19 20.28
N MET A 31 -27.85 -1.44 20.18
CA MET A 31 -27.02 -2.55 19.68
C MET A 31 -26.61 -2.36 18.21
N SER A 32 -27.49 -1.78 17.38
CA SER A 32 -27.17 -1.45 15.98
C SER A 32 -25.98 -0.50 15.87
N PHE A 33 -25.91 0.52 16.73
CA PHE A 33 -24.76 1.43 16.78
C PHE A 33 -23.48 0.70 17.18
N PHE A 34 -23.55 -0.20 18.17
CA PHE A 34 -22.38 -0.94 18.61
C PHE A 34 -21.82 -1.88 17.55
N GLN A 35 -22.66 -2.54 16.76
CA GLN A 35 -22.18 -3.40 15.67
C GLN A 35 -21.39 -2.60 14.63
N ASN A 36 -21.90 -1.43 14.23
CA ASN A 36 -21.21 -0.56 13.29
C ASN A 36 -19.89 -0.02 13.87
N SER A 37 -19.90 0.41 15.13
CA SER A 37 -18.67 0.86 15.81
C SER A 37 -17.64 -0.25 15.95
N PHE A 38 -18.06 -1.47 16.25
CA PHE A 38 -17.16 -2.63 16.35
C PHE A 38 -16.52 -2.97 15.00
N HIS A 39 -17.31 -2.98 13.91
CA HIS A 39 -16.77 -3.17 12.56
C HIS A 39 -15.72 -2.12 12.21
N TYR A 40 -16.02 -0.85 12.47
CA TYR A 40 -15.10 0.25 12.20
C TYR A 40 -13.80 0.14 13.01
N VAL A 41 -13.86 -0.29 14.27
CA VAL A 41 -12.65 -0.52 15.08
C VAL A 41 -11.77 -1.61 14.47
N ASN A 42 -12.37 -2.73 14.04
CA ASN A 42 -11.61 -3.83 13.43
C ASN A 42 -10.99 -3.41 12.09
N GLU A 43 -11.72 -2.68 11.24
CA GLU A 43 -11.17 -2.16 9.99
C GLU A 43 -10.00 -1.19 10.21
N ASN A 44 -10.08 -0.35 11.24
CA ASN A 44 -8.99 0.55 11.58
C ASN A 44 -7.77 -0.18 12.16
N GLU A 45 -7.98 -1.25 12.93
CA GLU A 45 -6.90 -2.11 13.39
C GLU A 45 -6.18 -2.75 12.20
N ASP A 46 -6.94 -3.33 11.28
CA ASP A 46 -6.45 -3.90 10.02
C ASP A 46 -5.64 -2.88 9.20
N LYS A 47 -6.18 -1.66 9.03
CA LYS A 47 -5.50 -0.56 8.31
C LYS A 47 -4.21 -0.14 9.01
N THR A 48 -4.18 -0.15 10.34
CA THR A 48 -2.98 0.16 11.13
C THR A 48 -1.90 -0.91 10.91
N ILE A 49 -2.28 -2.19 10.95
CA ILE A 49 -1.35 -3.30 10.69
C ILE A 49 -0.81 -3.21 9.25
N ALA A 50 -1.69 -3.03 8.26
CA ALA A 50 -1.30 -2.88 6.86
C ALA A 50 -0.34 -1.70 6.65
N THR A 51 -0.58 -0.57 7.31
CA THR A 51 0.33 0.60 7.27
C THR A 51 1.70 0.27 7.85
N GLN A 52 1.76 -0.49 8.94
CA GLN A 52 3.03 -0.89 9.53
C GLN A 52 3.79 -1.88 8.63
N ILE A 53 3.08 -2.80 7.97
CA ILE A 53 3.66 -3.69 6.97
C ILE A 53 4.23 -2.85 5.80
N ALA A 54 3.44 -1.91 5.26
CA ALA A 54 3.85 -1.04 4.16
C ALA A 54 5.15 -0.31 4.46
N ARG A 55 5.26 0.25 5.68
CA ARG A 55 6.47 0.93 6.16
C ARG A 55 7.65 -0.02 6.28
N ASN A 56 7.44 -1.25 6.77
CA ASN A 56 8.51 -2.24 6.85
C ASN A 56 9.00 -2.66 5.45
N VAL A 57 8.09 -2.85 4.51
CA VAL A 57 8.42 -3.13 3.10
C VAL A 57 9.19 -1.96 2.49
N MET A 58 8.74 -0.71 2.68
CA MET A 58 9.44 0.48 2.20
C MET A 58 10.87 0.55 2.75
N ASN A 59 11.02 0.42 4.08
CA ASN A 59 12.32 0.42 4.75
C ASN A 59 13.24 -0.70 4.25
N TYR A 60 12.68 -1.82 3.79
CA TYR A 60 13.43 -2.92 3.20
C TYR A 60 13.86 -2.58 1.76
N VAL A 61 12.96 -2.01 0.95
CA VAL A 61 13.23 -1.60 -0.44
C VAL A 61 14.30 -0.51 -0.49
N GLU A 62 14.23 0.51 0.37
CA GLU A 62 15.22 1.60 0.47
C GLU A 62 16.65 1.13 0.82
N LYS A 63 16.81 -0.13 1.24
CA LYS A 63 18.11 -0.75 1.55
C LYS A 63 18.60 -1.68 0.44
N GLN A 64 17.82 -1.91 -0.61
CA GLN A 64 18.24 -2.75 -1.73
C GLN A 64 19.21 -2.00 -2.65
N SER A 65 19.87 -2.74 -3.53
CA SER A 65 20.81 -2.17 -4.49
C SER A 65 20.09 -1.35 -5.56
N PHE A 66 20.28 -0.03 -5.56
CA PHE A 66 19.78 0.88 -6.60
C PHE A 66 20.11 0.38 -8.01
N ASN A 67 21.36 -0.03 -8.25
CA ASN A 67 21.84 -0.42 -9.57
C ASN A 67 21.09 -1.63 -10.16
N LYS A 68 20.63 -2.57 -9.33
CA LYS A 68 19.82 -3.70 -9.80
C LYS A 68 18.43 -3.24 -10.24
N PHE A 69 17.79 -2.39 -9.44
CA PHE A 69 16.43 -1.93 -9.69
C PHE A 69 16.36 -0.92 -10.84
N GLU A 70 17.30 0.02 -10.92
CA GLU A 70 17.41 0.97 -12.03
C GLU A 70 17.76 0.22 -13.32
N GLY A 71 18.74 -0.70 -13.29
CA GLY A 71 19.09 -1.50 -14.46
C GLY A 71 17.94 -2.38 -14.95
N TYR A 72 17.11 -2.91 -14.06
CA TYR A 72 15.89 -3.65 -14.43
C TYR A 72 14.82 -2.73 -15.03
N LEU A 73 14.54 -1.58 -14.40
CA LEU A 73 13.60 -0.59 -14.92
C LEU A 73 14.00 -0.12 -16.31
N SER A 74 15.27 0.26 -16.49
CA SER A 74 15.79 0.73 -17.78
C SER A 74 15.75 -0.36 -18.85
N HIS A 75 16.00 -1.62 -18.50
CA HIS A 75 15.84 -2.74 -19.43
C HIS A 75 14.39 -2.93 -19.92
N GLU A 76 13.43 -2.89 -19.00
CA GLU A 76 12.01 -3.09 -19.33
C GLU A 76 11.44 -1.92 -20.14
N VAL A 77 11.82 -0.69 -19.81
CA VAL A 77 11.44 0.52 -20.57
C VAL A 77 12.00 0.46 -22.00
N ASP A 78 13.27 0.06 -22.17
CA ASP A 78 13.88 -0.07 -23.50
C ASP A 78 13.27 -1.21 -24.32
N SER A 79 12.80 -2.28 -23.66
CA SER A 79 12.20 -3.45 -24.30
C SER A 79 10.74 -3.24 -24.70
N ASN A 80 10.02 -2.36 -23.99
CA ASN A 80 8.62 -2.09 -24.23
C ASN A 80 8.31 -0.61 -23.92
N GLU A 81 8.01 0.16 -24.97
CA GLU A 81 7.73 1.59 -24.89
C GLU A 81 6.53 1.93 -23.98
N ASN A 82 5.63 0.99 -23.70
CA ASN A 82 4.48 1.22 -22.82
C ASN A 82 4.78 0.94 -21.34
N VAL A 83 5.98 0.47 -21.00
CA VAL A 83 6.36 0.16 -19.62
C VAL A 83 7.12 1.33 -19.01
N HIS A 84 6.40 2.13 -18.23
CA HIS A 84 6.98 3.26 -17.47
C HIS A 84 6.97 3.03 -15.95
N ILE A 85 6.29 1.97 -15.52
CA ILE A 85 6.15 1.57 -14.12
C ILE A 85 6.29 0.06 -14.02
N LEU A 86 7.09 -0.40 -13.06
CA LEU A 86 7.23 -1.82 -12.76
C LEU A 86 6.45 -2.18 -11.52
N SER A 87 5.71 -3.28 -11.57
CA SER A 87 5.07 -3.90 -10.41
C SER A 87 5.88 -5.13 -9.98
N LEU A 88 6.37 -5.11 -8.75
CA LEU A 88 7.08 -6.22 -8.13
C LEU A 88 6.27 -6.74 -6.94
N ASP A 89 6.17 -8.05 -6.82
CA ASP A 89 5.55 -8.73 -5.69
C ASP A 89 6.51 -9.80 -5.14
N LYS A 90 6.00 -10.66 -4.25
CA LYS A 90 6.80 -11.76 -3.67
C LYS A 90 7.38 -12.73 -4.69
N THR A 91 6.84 -12.81 -5.92
CA THR A 91 7.38 -13.69 -6.97
C THR A 91 8.75 -13.22 -7.46
N TYR A 92 9.11 -11.94 -7.21
CA TYR A 92 10.41 -11.40 -7.57
C TYR A 92 11.50 -11.70 -6.53
N CYS A 93 11.17 -12.34 -5.41
CA CYS A 93 12.16 -12.68 -4.38
C CYS A 93 13.21 -13.69 -4.87
N ASP A 94 12.84 -14.63 -5.74
CA ASP A 94 13.72 -15.64 -6.32
C ASP A 94 13.80 -15.58 -7.86
N LYS A 95 12.93 -14.79 -8.51
CA LYS A 95 12.95 -14.58 -9.96
C LYS A 95 14.26 -13.98 -10.40
N LYS A 96 14.82 -14.59 -11.44
CA LYS A 96 15.97 -14.06 -12.18
C LYS A 96 15.48 -13.15 -13.28
N VAL A 97 16.07 -11.96 -13.35
CA VAL A 97 15.75 -10.94 -14.34
C VAL A 97 16.99 -10.54 -15.14
N THR A 98 16.75 -9.82 -16.24
CA THR A 98 17.79 -9.18 -17.04
C THR A 98 17.86 -7.71 -16.68
N ILE A 99 19.08 -7.20 -16.47
CA ILE A 99 19.30 -5.78 -16.16
C ILE A 99 20.25 -5.15 -17.18
N LYS A 100 20.06 -3.85 -17.45
CA LYS A 100 21.02 -3.04 -18.20
C LYS A 100 22.18 -2.62 -17.30
N LYS A 101 23.42 -2.68 -17.79
CA LYS A 101 24.59 -2.15 -17.06
C LYS A 101 24.79 -0.65 -17.36
N ASN A 102 25.08 0.14 -16.33
CA ASN A 102 25.45 1.56 -16.44
C ASN A 102 26.87 1.82 -16.97
N SER A 103 27.55 0.83 -17.54
CA SER A 103 28.89 1.03 -18.12
C SER A 103 28.77 1.56 -19.54
N SER A 104 29.61 2.52 -19.89
CA SER A 104 29.61 3.41 -21.07
C SER A 104 29.66 2.76 -22.46
N SER A 105 29.49 1.44 -22.55
CA SER A 105 29.35 0.70 -23.79
C SER A 105 27.87 0.34 -23.98
N SER A 106 27.26 0.98 -24.98
CA SER A 106 25.93 0.65 -25.50
C SER A 106 25.70 -0.86 -25.54
N ASP A 107 24.60 -1.30 -24.93
CA ASP A 107 23.98 -2.63 -25.08
C ASP A 107 24.47 -3.80 -24.18
N SER A 108 25.28 -3.55 -23.15
CA SER A 108 25.61 -4.65 -22.22
C SER A 108 24.48 -4.91 -21.21
N THR A 109 23.73 -5.99 -21.42
CA THR A 109 22.79 -6.55 -20.43
C THR A 109 23.48 -7.59 -19.53
N LEU A 110 22.87 -7.89 -18.40
CA LEU A 110 23.27 -8.96 -17.49
C LEU A 110 22.06 -9.80 -17.13
N ASP A 111 22.10 -11.08 -17.51
CA ASP A 111 21.04 -12.03 -17.23
C ASP A 111 21.24 -12.74 -15.90
N GLY A 112 20.16 -13.32 -15.37
CA GLY A 112 20.23 -14.22 -14.23
C GLY A 112 20.30 -13.53 -12.87
N ILE A 113 19.98 -12.23 -12.81
CA ILE A 113 20.12 -11.41 -11.60
C ILE A 113 18.89 -11.52 -10.71
N VAL A 114 19.11 -11.77 -9.42
CA VAL A 114 18.06 -11.67 -8.40
C VAL A 114 18.06 -10.24 -7.85
N LEU A 115 16.90 -9.58 -7.92
CA LEU A 115 16.76 -8.17 -7.54
C LEU A 115 17.02 -7.95 -6.05
N PHE A 116 16.42 -8.78 -5.21
CA PHE A 116 16.54 -8.69 -3.75
C PHE A 116 17.77 -9.44 -3.24
N ASP A 117 18.44 -8.88 -2.23
CA ASP A 117 19.72 -9.43 -1.75
C ASP A 117 19.59 -10.74 -0.97
N SER A 118 18.41 -11.04 -0.43
CA SER A 118 18.13 -12.27 0.32
C SER A 118 16.70 -12.73 0.09
N ILE A 119 16.55 -13.94 -0.43
CA ILE A 119 15.26 -14.58 -0.73
C ILE A 119 14.43 -14.70 0.56
N ASP A 120 15.01 -15.25 1.64
CA ASP A 120 14.31 -15.45 2.91
C ASP A 120 13.83 -14.13 3.53
N ARG A 121 14.65 -13.08 3.48
CA ARG A 121 14.27 -11.75 3.98
C ARG A 121 13.18 -11.12 3.12
N CYS A 122 13.29 -11.23 1.80
CA CYS A 122 12.29 -10.73 0.87
C CYS A 122 10.93 -11.39 1.13
N LEU A 123 10.89 -12.71 1.24
CA LEU A 123 9.66 -13.46 1.54
C LEU A 123 9.10 -13.12 2.93
N SER A 124 9.94 -12.99 3.95
CA SER A 124 9.48 -12.61 5.30
C SER A 124 8.86 -11.22 5.37
N ILE A 125 9.21 -10.33 4.42
CA ILE A 125 8.73 -8.95 4.35
C ILE A 125 7.53 -8.80 3.41
N LEU A 126 7.53 -9.49 2.26
CA LEU A 126 6.46 -9.44 1.26
C LEU A 126 5.37 -10.51 1.45
N ASP A 127 5.57 -11.46 2.36
CA ASP A 127 4.57 -12.45 2.78
C ASP A 127 4.60 -12.62 4.32
N PRO A 128 4.31 -11.56 5.09
CA PRO A 128 4.50 -11.59 6.53
C PRO A 128 3.41 -12.41 7.23
N VAL A 129 3.80 -13.03 8.36
CA VAL A 129 2.89 -13.68 9.30
C VAL A 129 2.78 -12.81 10.56
N ILE A 130 1.59 -12.28 10.82
CA ILE A 130 1.31 -11.40 11.97
C ILE A 130 0.18 -12.02 12.77
N ASN A 131 0.35 -12.15 14.08
CA ASN A 131 -0.63 -12.78 14.97
C ASN A 131 -1.07 -14.17 14.48
N ASN A 132 -0.14 -14.97 13.97
CA ASN A 132 -0.37 -16.30 13.39
C ASN A 132 -1.23 -16.31 12.10
N GLU A 133 -1.49 -15.16 11.50
CA GLU A 133 -2.17 -15.04 10.22
C GLU A 133 -1.21 -14.65 9.09
N VAL A 134 -1.26 -15.39 7.97
CA VAL A 134 -0.52 -15.05 6.75
C VAL A 134 -1.25 -13.92 6.03
N TYR A 135 -0.66 -12.74 6.00
CA TYR A 135 -1.36 -11.54 5.51
C TYR A 135 -1.61 -11.57 4.00
N SER A 136 -0.81 -12.30 3.22
CA SER A 136 -1.04 -12.52 1.77
C SER A 136 -2.39 -13.16 1.42
N SER A 137 -3.05 -13.77 2.41
CA SER A 137 -4.41 -14.30 2.22
C SER A 137 -5.43 -13.17 2.09
N LYS A 138 -5.24 -12.05 2.80
CA LYS A 138 -6.15 -10.90 2.88
C LYS A 138 -5.73 -9.74 1.97
N THR A 139 -4.42 -9.52 1.81
CA THR A 139 -3.87 -8.40 1.04
C THR A 139 -2.88 -8.87 -0.03
N ALA A 140 -2.76 -8.10 -1.11
CA ALA A 140 -1.67 -8.21 -2.07
C ALA A 140 -0.65 -7.10 -1.81
N ILE A 141 0.59 -7.47 -1.52
CA ILE A 141 1.69 -6.50 -1.33
C ILE A 141 2.41 -6.34 -2.66
N SER A 142 2.42 -5.11 -3.18
CA SER A 142 3.11 -4.76 -4.42
C SER A 142 4.03 -3.57 -4.21
N ILE A 143 5.20 -3.61 -4.84
CA ILE A 143 6.15 -2.51 -4.91
C ILE A 143 6.10 -1.99 -6.34
N PHE A 144 5.74 -0.72 -6.51
CA PHE A 144 5.81 -0.06 -7.79
C PHE A 144 7.05 0.82 -7.88
N LEU A 145 7.77 0.72 -9.00
CA LEU A 145 8.97 1.52 -9.27
C LEU A 145 8.80 2.35 -10.54
N VAL A 146 9.18 3.62 -10.44
CA VAL A 146 9.22 4.58 -11.55
C VAL A 146 10.46 5.47 -11.44
N LYS A 147 10.86 6.09 -12.55
CA LYS A 147 11.90 7.12 -12.55
C LYS A 147 11.49 8.29 -11.64
N TYR A 148 12.43 8.82 -10.85
CA TYR A 148 12.12 9.86 -9.89
C TYR A 148 11.85 11.21 -10.57
N ASN A 149 10.63 11.74 -10.41
CA ASN A 149 10.18 13.03 -10.92
C ASN A 149 10.62 13.30 -12.37
N ASP A 150 10.45 12.28 -13.22
CA ASP A 150 10.74 12.34 -14.64
C ASP A 150 9.47 12.72 -15.41
N PHE A 151 9.49 13.85 -16.12
CA PHE A 151 8.31 14.39 -16.78
C PHE A 151 7.82 13.49 -17.92
N GLU A 152 8.73 12.91 -18.71
CA GLU A 152 8.39 12.04 -19.83
C GLU A 152 7.70 10.77 -19.33
N THR A 153 8.23 10.15 -18.28
CA THR A 153 7.64 8.99 -17.61
C THR A 153 6.23 9.33 -17.10
N LEU A 154 6.06 10.44 -16.38
CA LEU A 154 4.76 10.85 -15.82
C LEU A 154 3.74 11.19 -16.90
N SER A 155 4.17 11.88 -17.97
CA SER A 155 3.31 12.23 -19.10
C SER A 155 2.80 10.98 -19.81
N SER A 156 3.71 10.07 -20.15
CA SER A 156 3.37 8.81 -20.83
C SER A 156 2.43 7.96 -19.96
N LEU A 157 2.71 7.85 -18.67
CA LEU A 157 1.86 7.11 -17.75
C LEU A 157 0.48 7.75 -17.59
N SER A 158 0.38 9.08 -17.49
CA SER A 158 -0.90 9.80 -17.41
C SER A 158 -1.75 9.60 -18.67
N GLU A 159 -1.11 9.52 -19.85
CA GLU A 159 -1.77 9.24 -21.12
C GLU A 159 -2.30 7.81 -21.18
N LEU A 160 -1.48 6.82 -20.80
CA LEU A 160 -1.88 5.41 -20.71
C LEU A 160 -3.04 5.21 -19.73
N ILE A 161 -3.00 5.89 -18.57
CA ILE A 161 -4.09 5.85 -17.58
C ILE A 161 -5.37 6.46 -18.15
N SER A 162 -5.27 7.62 -18.81
CA SER A 162 -6.44 8.31 -19.40
C SER A 162 -7.10 7.51 -20.52
N LYS A 163 -6.31 6.68 -21.22
CA LYS A 163 -6.79 5.80 -22.30
C LYS A 163 -7.24 4.42 -21.82
N ASP A 164 -7.11 4.13 -20.52
CA ASP A 164 -7.34 2.80 -19.94
C ASP A 164 -6.56 1.70 -20.68
N ASP A 165 -5.28 1.97 -20.96
CA ASP A 165 -4.43 1.04 -21.70
C ASP A 165 -4.26 -0.28 -20.92
N PRO A 166 -4.32 -1.46 -21.58
CA PRO A 166 -4.14 -2.75 -20.93
C PRO A 166 -2.86 -2.86 -20.07
N SER A 167 -1.80 -2.15 -20.45
CA SER A 167 -0.51 -2.13 -19.74
C SER A 167 -0.60 -1.52 -18.34
N VAL A 168 -1.59 -0.66 -18.09
CA VAL A 168 -1.84 -0.02 -16.78
C VAL A 168 -3.14 -0.47 -16.11
N SER A 169 -3.83 -1.45 -16.71
CA SER A 169 -5.08 -1.99 -16.16
C SER A 169 -4.93 -2.53 -14.73
N ASN A 170 -3.81 -3.20 -14.45
CA ASN A 170 -3.49 -3.80 -13.15
C ASN A 170 -2.97 -2.79 -12.10
N LEU A 171 -2.86 -1.50 -12.42
CA LEU A 171 -2.48 -0.50 -11.42
C LEU A 171 -3.65 -0.24 -10.45
N PRO A 172 -3.39 -0.21 -9.13
CA PRO A 172 -4.36 0.26 -8.14
C PRO A 172 -4.85 1.68 -8.44
N SER A 173 -6.13 1.95 -8.15
CA SER A 173 -6.73 3.27 -8.36
C SER A 173 -5.97 4.39 -7.65
N SER A 174 -5.49 4.14 -6.43
CA SER A 174 -4.67 5.08 -5.66
C SER A 174 -3.39 5.48 -6.40
N ILE A 175 -2.73 4.54 -7.08
CA ILE A 175 -1.52 4.81 -7.86
C ILE A 175 -1.89 5.60 -9.11
N LYS A 176 -2.99 5.26 -9.80
CA LYS A 176 -3.47 6.02 -10.96
C LYS A 176 -3.72 7.48 -10.58
N GLU A 177 -4.44 7.72 -9.49
CA GLU A 177 -4.71 9.06 -8.96
C GLU A 177 -3.43 9.82 -8.59
N LEU A 178 -2.49 9.16 -7.91
CA LEU A 178 -1.19 9.76 -7.55
C LEU A 178 -0.38 10.16 -8.78
N MET A 179 -0.35 9.33 -9.82
CA MET A 179 0.37 9.62 -11.07
C MET A 179 -0.24 10.79 -11.83
N MET A 180 -1.58 10.84 -11.91
CA MET A 180 -2.28 11.96 -12.53
C MET A 180 -2.01 13.26 -11.76
N ASN A 181 -2.11 13.23 -10.43
CA ASN A 181 -1.83 14.38 -9.59
C ASN A 181 -0.37 14.86 -9.69
N ASP A 182 0.59 13.93 -9.70
CA ASP A 182 2.02 14.25 -9.84
C ASP A 182 2.33 14.85 -11.23
N HIS A 183 1.65 14.39 -12.28
CA HIS A 183 1.76 14.97 -13.61
C HIS A 183 1.20 16.40 -13.67
N GLU A 184 -0.02 16.62 -13.18
CA GLU A 184 -0.67 17.95 -13.16
C GLU A 184 0.14 18.97 -12.33
N ASN A 185 0.73 18.51 -11.23
CA ASN A 185 1.47 19.35 -10.29
C ASN A 185 2.99 19.22 -10.43
N PHE A 186 3.49 18.75 -11.58
CA PHE A 186 4.91 18.46 -11.79
C PHE A 186 5.85 19.64 -11.45
N SER A 187 5.41 20.86 -11.77
CA SER A 187 6.16 22.09 -11.48
C SER A 187 6.34 22.38 -9.99
N SER A 188 5.49 21.81 -9.14
CA SER A 188 5.55 21.94 -7.68
C SER A 188 6.36 20.83 -6.99
N LEU A 189 6.68 19.75 -7.72
CA LEU A 189 7.50 18.67 -7.20
C LEU A 189 8.94 19.15 -6.96
N LEU A 190 9.64 18.51 -6.02
CA LEU A 190 11.06 18.76 -5.83
C LEU A 190 11.82 18.40 -7.10
N GLN A 191 12.47 19.40 -7.71
CA GLN A 191 13.32 19.25 -8.89
C GLN A 191 14.78 19.38 -8.46
N PRO A 192 15.40 18.32 -7.90
CA PRO A 192 16.82 18.35 -7.60
C PRO A 192 17.62 18.44 -8.89
N ASN A 193 18.92 18.72 -8.77
CA ASN A 193 19.78 18.74 -9.95
C ASN A 193 19.76 17.38 -10.68
N GLU A 194 20.13 17.41 -11.96
CA GLU A 194 20.07 16.24 -12.84
C GLU A 194 20.85 15.05 -12.29
N TYR A 195 22.00 15.29 -11.66
CA TYR A 195 22.82 14.25 -11.05
C TYR A 195 22.09 13.52 -9.91
N ILE A 196 21.45 14.26 -9.00
CA ILE A 196 20.66 13.67 -7.91
C ILE A 196 19.47 12.92 -8.50
N ARG A 197 18.73 13.53 -9.43
CA ARG A 197 17.56 12.91 -10.05
C ARG A 197 17.89 11.57 -10.72
N ALA A 198 19.00 11.50 -11.45
CA ALA A 198 19.46 10.28 -12.11
C ALA A 198 19.86 9.15 -11.14
N ASN A 199 20.07 9.47 -9.87
CA ASN A 199 20.45 8.53 -8.81
C ASN A 199 19.30 8.25 -7.82
N LEU A 200 18.06 8.58 -8.20
CA LEU A 200 16.86 8.33 -7.40
C LEU A 200 15.82 7.57 -8.23
N LEU A 201 15.17 6.60 -7.60
CA LEU A 201 13.95 5.96 -8.10
C LEU A 201 12.82 6.26 -7.12
N LYS A 202 11.64 6.59 -7.66
CA LYS A 202 10.45 6.74 -6.82
C LYS A 202 9.82 5.37 -6.62
N VAL A 203 9.51 5.07 -5.36
CA VAL A 203 8.98 3.78 -4.94
C VAL A 203 7.63 4.00 -4.28
N TYR A 204 6.67 3.16 -4.65
CA TYR A 204 5.38 3.07 -3.98
C TYR A 204 5.21 1.66 -3.45
N VAL A 205 4.90 1.53 -2.17
CA VAL A 205 4.47 0.25 -1.59
C VAL A 205 2.98 0.31 -1.42
N VAL A 206 2.28 -0.63 -2.03
CA VAL A 206 0.83 -0.74 -1.98
C VAL A 206 0.43 -2.05 -1.33
N LEU A 207 -0.49 -1.97 -0.37
CA LEU A 207 -1.22 -3.12 0.13
C LEU A 207 -2.66 -2.99 -0.32
N ASP A 208 -3.04 -3.83 -1.27
CA ASP A 208 -4.39 -3.89 -1.81
C ASP A 208 -5.20 -4.96 -1.06
N TRP A 209 -6.41 -4.61 -0.62
CA TRP A 209 -7.27 -5.52 0.13
C TRP A 209 -8.18 -6.29 -0.83
N LYS A 210 -8.27 -7.61 -0.65
CA LYS A 210 -9.14 -8.46 -1.51
C LYS A 210 -10.64 -8.23 -1.29
N ASP A 211 -11.02 -7.54 -0.22
CA ASP A 211 -12.42 -7.22 0.13
C ASP A 211 -12.83 -5.79 -0.30
N ASN A 212 -12.13 -5.21 -1.29
CA ASN A 212 -12.49 -3.94 -1.94
C ASN A 212 -12.49 -2.74 -0.98
N ARG A 213 -11.71 -2.81 0.11
CA ARG A 213 -11.38 -1.69 0.99
C ARG A 213 -10.36 -0.77 0.33
N GLU A 214 -10.28 0.47 0.81
CA GLU A 214 -9.21 1.39 0.44
C GLU A 214 -7.84 0.76 0.71
N ASP A 215 -6.98 0.79 -0.29
CA ASP A 215 -5.62 0.31 -0.19
C ASP A 215 -4.75 1.24 0.67
N VAL A 216 -3.62 0.71 1.10
CA VAL A 216 -2.62 1.47 1.86
C VAL A 216 -1.41 1.72 0.97
N VAL A 217 -1.11 2.99 0.72
CA VAL A 217 0.03 3.41 -0.10
C VAL A 217 1.05 4.15 0.76
N ILE A 218 2.31 3.73 0.69
CA ILE A 218 3.46 4.45 1.22
C ILE A 218 4.38 4.83 0.08
N GLN A 219 4.75 6.10 0.02
CA GLN A 219 5.71 6.64 -0.95
C GLN A 219 7.09 6.76 -0.32
N GLY A 220 8.12 6.51 -1.12
CA GLY A 220 9.50 6.61 -0.72
C GLY A 220 10.42 6.72 -1.92
N VAL A 221 11.73 6.70 -1.65
CA VAL A 221 12.73 6.90 -2.68
C VAL A 221 13.88 5.92 -2.46
N LEU A 222 14.22 5.18 -3.51
CA LEU A 222 15.43 4.36 -3.52
C LEU A 222 16.57 5.19 -4.10
N SER A 223 17.62 5.41 -3.32
CA SER A 223 18.77 6.21 -3.72
C SER A 223 20.01 5.37 -4.03
N HIS A 224 20.82 5.84 -4.98
CA HIS A 224 22.15 5.31 -5.18
C HIS A 224 23.03 5.59 -3.95
N GLU A 225 23.92 4.65 -3.63
CA GLU A 225 24.82 4.71 -2.46
C GLU A 225 25.73 5.96 -2.43
N THR A 226 25.93 6.61 -3.58
CA THR A 226 26.81 7.79 -3.74
C THR A 226 26.17 9.09 -3.27
N ILE A 227 24.84 9.13 -3.08
CA ILE A 227 24.09 10.32 -2.67
C ILE A 227 23.33 10.13 -1.35
N ARG A 228 23.55 8.99 -0.69
CA ARG A 228 22.98 8.66 0.62
C ARG A 228 23.83 9.24 1.76
#